data_AF-A0A2X0P8K8-F1
#
_entry.id   AF-A0A2X0P8K8-F1
#
_cell.length_a   1.000
_cell.length_b   1.000
_cell.length_c   1.000
_cell.angle_alpha   90.00
_cell.angle_beta   90.00
_cell.angle_gamma   90.00
#
_symmetry.space_group_name_H-M   'P 1'
#
loop_
_entity.id
_entity.type
_entity.pdbx_description
1 polymer ?
#
loop_
_entity_poly.entity_id
_entity_poly.type
_entity_poly.pdbx_seq_one_letter_code
_entity_poly.pdbx_strand_id
1 'polypeptide(L)'
;MFAGGQTAVVLEECLVGPEYSMFVVVSEDQFTILPMAQDHKRVGDGDKGPNTGGMGSYSPLPQLKKEDRQRMIHEIVKPTMNGLVQGDYHYCGVLYIGLMMTEGWSKGH
;
A
#
# COMPACT_ATOMS: atom_id res chain seq x y z
N MET A 1 18.22 22.27 12.91
CA MET A 1 17.95 20.82 12.83
C MET A 1 16.66 20.55 13.57
N PHE A 2 15.79 19.67 13.07
CA PHE A 2 14.52 19.36 13.71
C PHE A 2 14.76 18.88 15.14
N ALA A 3 13.83 19.19 16.06
CA ALA A 3 14.03 19.01 17.51
C ALA A 3 14.37 17.56 17.93
N GLY A 4 14.17 16.57 17.07
CA GLY A 4 14.49 15.16 17.31
C GLY A 4 15.74 14.62 16.61
N GLY A 5 16.58 15.47 16.00
CA GLY A 5 17.80 15.02 15.31
C GLY A 5 17.60 14.47 13.90
N GLN A 6 16.42 14.69 13.29
CA GLN A 6 16.18 14.33 11.90
C GLN A 6 17.06 15.18 10.95
N THR A 7 17.66 14.52 9.96
CA THR A 7 18.56 15.14 8.97
C THR A 7 17.87 15.50 7.66
N ALA A 8 16.66 14.99 7.42
CA ALA A 8 15.87 15.25 6.22
C ALA A 8 14.37 15.29 6.53
N VAL A 9 13.61 15.98 5.68
CA VAL A 9 12.15 15.99 5.67
C VAL A 9 11.68 15.62 4.28
N VAL A 10 10.65 14.79 4.21
CA VAL A 10 9.94 14.45 2.98
C VAL A 10 8.66 15.28 2.96
N LEU A 11 8.46 16.04 1.88
CA LEU A 11 7.23 16.77 1.60
C LEU A 11 6.51 16.01 0.50
N GLU A 12 5.29 15.55 0.78
CA GLU A 12 4.51 14.70 -0.13
C GLU A 12 3.16 15.35 -0.42
N GLU A 13 2.54 14.95 -1.53
CA GLU A 13 1.17 15.33 -1.85
C GLU A 13 0.20 14.70 -0.83
N CYS A 14 -0.80 15.48 -0.41
CA CYS A 14 -1.88 14.97 0.45
C CYS A 14 -2.90 14.21 -0.40
N LEU A 15 -2.81 12.88 -0.40
CA LEU A 15 -3.73 12.01 -1.12
C LEU A 15 -4.96 11.67 -0.27
N VAL A 16 -6.14 11.68 -0.89
CA VAL A 16 -7.42 11.39 -0.24
C VAL A 16 -8.13 10.26 -0.97
N GLY A 17 -8.60 9.27 -0.23
CA GLY A 17 -9.32 8.11 -0.75
C GLY A 17 -9.40 6.98 0.28
N PRO A 18 -10.01 5.83 -0.07
CA PRO A 18 -9.89 4.62 0.73
C PRO A 18 -8.46 4.04 0.64
N GLU A 19 -7.95 3.64 1.80
CA GLU A 19 -6.65 2.95 1.94
C GLU A 19 -6.81 1.44 1.70
N TYR A 20 -5.83 0.85 1.02
CA TYR A 20 -5.74 -0.59 0.81
C TYR A 20 -4.32 -1.10 1.07
N SER A 21 -4.24 -2.33 1.56
CA SER A 21 -2.98 -3.03 1.85
C SER A 21 -2.82 -4.21 0.89
N MET A 22 -1.73 -4.22 0.12
CA MET A 22 -1.29 -5.39 -0.63
C MET A 22 -0.07 -6.01 0.04
N PHE A 23 -0.12 -7.32 0.24
CA PHE A 23 1.02 -8.10 0.73
C PHE A 23 1.52 -9.00 -0.39
N VAL A 24 2.81 -8.86 -0.69
CA VAL A 24 3.49 -9.59 -1.76
C VAL A 24 4.59 -10.42 -1.14
N VAL A 25 4.45 -11.74 -1.18
CA VAL A 25 5.52 -12.66 -0.79
C VAL A 25 6.48 -12.74 -1.96
N VAL A 26 7.75 -12.43 -1.71
CA VAL A 26 8.81 -12.37 -2.72
C VAL A 26 9.90 -13.37 -2.36
N SER A 27 10.40 -14.07 -3.37
CA SER A 27 11.57 -14.92 -3.32
C SER A 27 12.37 -14.70 -4.58
N GLU A 28 13.45 -13.93 -4.48
CA GLU A 28 14.32 -13.58 -5.61
C GLU A 28 13.53 -12.88 -6.74
N ASP A 29 13.43 -13.51 -7.91
CA ASP A 29 12.73 -12.99 -9.10
C ASP A 29 11.24 -13.39 -9.16
N GLN A 30 10.76 -14.14 -8.17
CA GLN A 30 9.40 -14.63 -8.10
C GLN A 30 8.60 -13.94 -6.99
N PHE A 31 7.29 -13.81 -7.21
CA PHE A 31 6.40 -13.30 -6.20
C PHE A 31 4.99 -13.90 -6.28
N THR A 32 4.30 -13.90 -5.14
CA THR A 32 2.87 -14.20 -5.05
C THR A 32 2.16 -13.14 -4.21
N ILE A 33 0.92 -12.84 -4.55
CA ILE A 33 0.13 -11.78 -3.92
C ILE A 33 -0.90 -12.42 -3.00
N LEU A 34 -0.85 -12.08 -1.72
CA LEU A 34 -1.84 -12.53 -0.73
C LEU A 34 -3.18 -11.77 -0.91
N PRO A 35 -4.27 -12.25 -0.31
CA PRO A 35 -5.52 -11.48 -0.27
C PRO A 35 -5.28 -10.06 0.25
N MET A 36 -5.87 -9.08 -0.45
CA MET A 36 -5.78 -7.68 -0.03
C MET A 36 -6.57 -7.47 1.26
N ALA A 37 -6.13 -6.49 2.04
CA ALA A 37 -6.81 -6.09 3.26
C ALA A 37 -7.04 -4.57 3.28
N GLN A 38 -7.95 -4.14 4.14
CA GLN A 38 -8.17 -2.74 4.46
C GLN A 38 -8.16 -2.63 5.98
N ASP A 39 -7.30 -1.73 6.48
CA ASP A 39 -7.09 -1.52 7.90
C ASP A 39 -7.89 -0.29 8.35
N HIS A 40 -8.56 -0.41 9.49
CA HIS A 40 -9.15 0.72 10.19
C HIS A 40 -8.15 1.21 11.25
N LYS A 41 -7.51 2.35 10.98
CA LYS A 41 -6.41 2.87 11.82
C LYS A 41 -6.86 3.87 12.89
N ARG A 42 -8.12 4.28 12.92
CA ARG A 42 -8.59 5.34 13.84
C ARG A 42 -9.34 4.77 15.03
N VAL A 43 -8.97 5.23 16.23
CA VAL A 43 -9.42 4.67 17.52
C VAL A 43 -10.90 4.89 17.84
N GLY A 44 -11.53 5.91 17.25
CA GLY A 44 -12.92 6.28 17.50
C GLY A 44 -13.86 5.92 16.35
N ASP A 45 -15.12 5.68 16.69
CA ASP A 45 -16.18 5.35 15.74
C ASP A 45 -16.28 6.38 14.59
N GLY A 46 -16.48 5.87 13.38
CA GLY A 46 -16.57 6.68 12.17
C GLY A 46 -15.23 7.31 11.76
N ASP A 47 -14.13 6.59 11.96
CA ASP A 47 -12.78 7.04 11.63
C ASP A 47 -12.45 8.38 12.31
N LYS A 48 -12.62 8.45 13.64
CA LYS A 48 -12.28 9.64 14.45
C LYS A 48 -11.14 9.36 15.43
N GLY A 49 -10.48 10.42 15.89
CA GLY A 49 -9.40 10.33 16.87
C GLY A 49 -8.02 10.01 16.27
N PRO A 50 -6.99 9.87 17.12
CA PRO A 50 -5.61 9.66 16.67
C PRO A 50 -5.43 8.33 15.92
N ASN A 51 -4.43 8.28 15.03
CA ASN A 51 -4.02 7.06 14.35
C ASN A 51 -3.43 6.06 15.37
N THR A 52 -3.82 4.80 15.28
CA THR A 52 -3.27 3.67 16.02
C THR A 52 -2.51 2.74 15.07
N GLY A 53 -1.85 1.71 15.61
CA GLY A 53 -1.26 0.64 14.81
C GLY A 53 -2.28 -0.25 14.06
N GLY A 54 -3.58 0.00 14.25
CA GLY A 54 -4.69 -0.76 13.69
C GLY A 54 -5.72 -1.09 14.76
N MET A 55 -6.97 -0.69 14.55
CA MET A 55 -8.13 -1.07 15.38
C MET A 55 -8.81 -2.35 14.88
N GLY A 56 -8.52 -2.73 13.63
CA GLY A 56 -9.01 -3.93 12.99
C GLY A 56 -8.70 -3.90 11.50
N SER A 57 -8.73 -5.05 10.87
CA SER A 57 -8.62 -5.21 9.42
C SER A 57 -9.56 -6.29 8.93
N TYR A 58 -9.89 -6.24 7.65
CA TYR A 58 -10.71 -7.29 7.03
C TYR A 58 -10.18 -7.68 5.66
N SER A 59 -10.42 -8.95 5.32
CA SER A 59 -10.04 -9.57 4.05
C SER A 59 -11.00 -10.74 3.75
N PRO A 60 -11.36 -11.02 2.48
CA PRO A 60 -11.03 -10.25 1.28
C PRO A 60 -11.81 -8.92 1.20
N LEU A 61 -11.59 -8.16 0.13
CA LEU A 61 -12.24 -6.88 -0.14
C LEU A 61 -13.33 -7.02 -1.20
N PRO A 62 -14.56 -7.49 -0.86
CA PRO A 62 -15.63 -7.68 -1.83
C PRO A 62 -16.07 -6.39 -2.53
N GLN A 63 -15.80 -5.23 -1.92
CA GLN A 63 -16.08 -3.91 -2.49
C GLN A 63 -15.05 -3.48 -3.55
N LEU A 64 -13.87 -4.10 -3.59
CA LEU A 64 -12.83 -3.77 -4.55
C LEU A 64 -13.12 -4.48 -5.88
N LYS A 65 -13.21 -3.69 -6.96
CA LYS A 65 -13.43 -4.26 -8.30
C LYS A 65 -12.22 -5.08 -8.72
N LYS A 66 -12.48 -6.16 -9.46
CA LYS A 66 -11.42 -7.05 -9.95
C LYS A 66 -10.47 -6.31 -10.89
N GLU A 67 -11.01 -5.40 -11.69
CA GLU A 67 -10.28 -4.59 -12.66
C GLU A 67 -9.30 -3.65 -11.95
N ASP A 68 -9.73 -3.00 -10.86
CA ASP A 68 -8.87 -2.16 -10.02
C ASP A 68 -7.72 -2.96 -9.43
N ARG A 69 -8.01 -4.15 -8.88
CA ARG A 69 -6.96 -5.05 -8.38
C ARG A 69 -5.96 -5.41 -9.48
N GLN A 70 -6.42 -5.75 -10.68
CA GLN A 70 -5.51 -6.10 -11.78
C GLN A 70 -4.65 -4.91 -12.20
N ARG A 71 -5.23 -3.70 -12.24
CA ARG A 71 -4.50 -2.48 -12.54
C ARG A 71 -3.43 -2.17 -11.48
N MET A 72 -3.73 -2.31 -10.18
CA MET A 72 -2.74 -2.18 -9.10
C MET A 72 -1.57 -3.16 -9.28
N ILE A 73 -1.86 -4.40 -9.66
CA ILE A 73 -0.81 -5.40 -9.91
C ILE A 73 0.07 -4.99 -11.09
N HIS A 74 -0.54 -4.50 -12.17
CA HIS A 74 0.19 -4.15 -13.39
C HIS A 74 1.00 -2.85 -13.25
N GLU A 75 0.43 -1.83 -12.62
CA GLU A 75 1.02 -0.49 -12.53
C GLU A 75 1.93 -0.31 -11.31
N ILE A 76 1.77 -1.14 -10.27
CA ILE A 76 2.49 -0.96 -9.00
C ILE A 76 3.33 -2.20 -8.66
N VAL A 77 2.71 -3.37 -8.52
CA VAL A 77 3.43 -4.57 -8.06
C VAL A 77 4.51 -4.98 -9.06
N LYS A 78 4.14 -5.18 -10.33
CA LYS A 78 5.09 -5.62 -11.36
C LYS A 78 6.26 -4.65 -11.56
N PRO A 79 6.05 -3.32 -11.68
CA PRO A 79 7.16 -2.37 -11.75
C PRO A 79 8.04 -2.37 -10.50
N THR A 80 7.45 -2.52 -9.31
CA THR A 80 8.22 -2.63 -8.06
C THR A 80 9.12 -3.86 -8.07
N MET A 81 8.60 -5.03 -8.47
CA MET A 81 9.40 -6.26 -8.54
C MET A 81 10.51 -6.16 -9.59
N ASN A 82 10.18 -5.60 -10.76
CA ASN A 82 11.17 -5.36 -11.81
C ASN A 82 12.27 -4.41 -11.32
N GLY A 83 11.93 -3.38 -10.55
CA GLY A 83 12.89 -2.46 -9.96
C GLY A 83 13.83 -3.14 -8.96
N LEU A 84 13.33 -4.08 -8.15
CA LEU A 84 14.17 -4.87 -7.25
C LEU A 84 15.18 -5.72 -8.03
N VAL A 85 14.73 -6.43 -9.06
CA VAL A 85 15.59 -7.28 -9.90
C VAL A 85 16.62 -6.43 -10.65
N GLN A 86 16.20 -5.33 -11.27
CA GLN A 86 17.10 -4.43 -12.02
C GLN A 86 18.12 -3.73 -11.13
N GLY A 87 17.75 -3.46 -9.87
CA GLY A 87 18.63 -2.85 -8.88
C GLY A 87 19.55 -3.85 -8.16
N ASP A 88 19.54 -5.13 -8.55
CA ASP A 88 20.29 -6.21 -7.89
C ASP A 88 19.96 -6.35 -6.39
N TYR A 89 18.69 -6.08 -6.03
CA TYR A 89 18.18 -6.24 -4.69
C TYR A 89 17.58 -7.64 -4.53
N HIS A 90 18.36 -8.57 -3.97
CA HIS A 90 17.93 -9.95 -3.65
C HIS A 90 16.96 -9.99 -2.45
N TYR A 91 15.79 -9.39 -2.60
CA TYR A 91 14.78 -9.34 -1.55
C TYR A 91 14.07 -10.69 -1.40
N CYS A 92 13.98 -11.20 -0.17
CA CYS A 92 13.21 -12.39 0.19
C CYS A 92 12.42 -12.11 1.46
N GLY A 93 11.09 -12.19 1.38
CA GLY A 93 10.22 -11.80 2.48
C GLY A 93 8.84 -11.35 2.04
N VAL A 94 8.22 -10.44 2.80
CA VAL A 94 6.91 -9.89 2.51
C VAL A 94 7.01 -8.39 2.30
N LEU A 95 6.74 -7.94 1.07
CA LEU A 95 6.55 -6.53 0.78
C LEU A 95 5.13 -6.12 1.12
N TYR A 96 5.03 -5.13 2.00
CA TYR A 96 3.79 -4.41 2.27
C TYR A 96 3.73 -3.17 1.37
N ILE A 97 2.67 -3.08 0.57
CA ILE A 97 2.41 -1.93 -0.30
C ILE A 97 1.11 -1.28 0.18
N GLY A 98 1.24 -0.12 0.82
CA GLY A 98 0.11 0.73 1.17
C GLY A 98 -0.33 1.54 -0.04
N LEU A 99 -1.61 1.47 -0.36
CA LEU A 99 -2.20 2.14 -1.51
C LEU A 99 -3.29 3.11 -1.06
N MET A 100 -3.36 4.26 -1.70
CA MET A 100 -4.45 5.22 -1.57
C MET A 100 -5.23 5.25 -2.90
N MET A 101 -6.50 4.89 -2.87
CA MET A 101 -7.36 4.93 -4.05
C MET A 101 -7.91 6.34 -4.27
N THR A 102 -7.15 7.19 -4.97
CA THR A 102 -7.53 8.58 -5.19
C THR A 102 -8.68 8.73 -6.20
N GLU A 103 -9.29 9.91 -6.25
CA GLU A 103 -10.31 10.22 -7.27
C GLU A 103 -9.78 10.03 -8.70
N GLY A 104 -8.50 10.34 -8.93
CA GLY A 104 -7.83 10.17 -10.22
C GLY A 104 -7.76 8.72 -10.67
N TRP A 105 -7.71 7.75 -9.74
CA TRP A 105 -7.72 6.33 -10.10
C TRP A 105 -9.03 5.93 -10.78
N SER A 106 -10.15 6.43 -10.28
CA SER A 106 -11.50 6.05 -10.72
C SER A 106 -11.88 6.64 -12.09
N LYS A 107 -11.17 7.69 -12.55
CA LYS A 107 -11.50 8.39 -13.80
C LYS A 107 -10.92 7.71 -15.05
N GLY A 108 -10.07 6.68 -14.89
CA GLY A 108 -9.30 6.12 -16.00
C GLY A 108 -8.28 7.14 -16.53
N HIS A 109 -7.23 6.67 -17.19
CA HIS A 109 -6.41 7.54 -18.04
C HIS A 109 -7.12 7.76 -19.37
#